data_AF-A0A8S9WIJ5-F1
#
_entry.id   AF-A0A8S9WIJ5-F1
#
_cell.length_a   1.000
_cell.length_b   1.000
_cell.length_c   1.000
_cell.angle_alpha   90.00
_cell.angle_beta   90.00
_cell.angle_gamma   90.00
#
_symmetry.space_group_name_H-M   'P 1'
#
loop_
_entity.id
_entity.type
_entity.pdbx_description
1 polymer ?
#
loop_
_entity_poly.entity_id
_entity_poly.type
_entity_poly.pdbx_seq_one_letter_code
_entity_poly.pdbx_strand_id
1 'polypeptide(L)'
;MTENEHKEVNFVFARGKCGSYWDYEWDYAVINPTLIPTVTSSNVTGVETDSFDLSEDVYCYAEDLPANRWVDIYVVMNNDTWAEGVVLNDVSDGSETVKTQPDRSLQNTQIWESTLMQGSYDIVIDTNQNGKWNEGEPIDSWATTGFEAVPEFTTIAIPVAAILGLLFFFNRRKQRKA
;
A
#
# COMPACT_ATOMS: atom_id res chain seq x y z
N MET A 1 -1.17 9.91 -26.16
CA MET A 1 0.18 9.34 -26.30
C MET A 1 0.39 8.53 -25.05
N THR A 2 0.00 7.26 -25.08
CA THR A 2 0.19 6.33 -23.98
C THR A 2 0.77 5.08 -24.60
N GLU A 3 1.94 4.74 -24.09
CA GLU A 3 2.86 3.74 -24.56
C GLU A 3 2.26 2.36 -24.29
N ASN A 4 2.01 1.60 -25.35
CA ASN A 4 1.61 0.20 -25.23
C ASN A 4 2.86 -0.57 -24.79
N GLU A 5 2.91 -0.97 -23.52
CA GLU A 5 3.89 -1.96 -23.05
C GLU A 5 3.68 -3.28 -23.81
N HIS A 6 4.61 -3.56 -24.71
CA HIS A 6 4.70 -4.82 -25.43
C HIS A 6 5.07 -5.93 -24.44
N LYS A 7 4.08 -6.67 -23.96
CA LYS A 7 4.31 -7.95 -23.28
C LYS A 7 4.90 -8.94 -24.29
N GLU A 8 6.14 -9.36 -24.07
CA GLU A 8 6.80 -10.35 -24.92
C GLU A 8 6.11 -11.71 -24.82
N VAL A 9 5.60 -12.20 -25.97
CA VAL A 9 5.00 -13.53 -26.09
C VAL A 9 6.09 -14.50 -26.54
N ASN A 10 6.51 -15.40 -25.66
CA ASN A 10 7.47 -16.46 -26.00
C ASN A 10 6.74 -17.66 -26.62
N PHE A 11 7.10 -18.00 -27.85
CA PHE A 11 6.54 -19.14 -28.60
C PHE A 11 7.33 -20.43 -28.30
N VAL A 12 6.66 -21.50 -27.86
CA VAL A 12 7.28 -22.82 -27.67
C VAL A 12 6.77 -23.78 -28.76
N PHE A 13 7.69 -24.39 -29.51
CA PHE A 13 7.37 -25.34 -30.59
C PHE A 13 7.31 -26.78 -30.04
N ALA A 14 6.14 -27.38 -29.97
CA ALA A 14 6.00 -28.83 -29.77
C ALA A 14 5.96 -29.55 -31.13
N ARG A 15 6.68 -30.68 -31.27
CA ARG A 15 6.63 -31.55 -32.46
C ARG A 15 5.93 -32.88 -32.12
N GLY A 16 4.72 -33.09 -32.62
CA GLY A 16 4.07 -34.40 -32.69
C GLY A 16 4.22 -35.01 -34.09
N LYS A 17 4.48 -36.33 -34.19
CA LYS A 17 4.41 -37.05 -35.46
C LYS A 17 3.14 -37.90 -35.50
N CYS A 18 2.23 -37.61 -36.42
CA CYS A 18 1.18 -38.53 -36.84
C CYS A 18 1.09 -38.51 -38.37
N GLY A 19 1.50 -39.62 -39.02
CA GLY A 19 1.30 -39.82 -40.46
C GLY A 19 2.08 -38.88 -41.40
N SER A 20 1.99 -39.14 -42.70
CA SER A 20 2.71 -38.43 -43.78
C SER A 20 2.10 -37.07 -44.15
N TYR A 21 1.42 -36.42 -43.21
CA TYR A 21 0.80 -35.11 -43.40
C TYR A 21 1.12 -34.26 -42.17
N TRP A 22 1.71 -33.09 -42.39
CA TRP A 22 2.02 -32.16 -41.31
C TRP A 22 0.75 -31.39 -40.94
N ASP A 23 -0.04 -31.93 -40.02
CA ASP A 23 -1.05 -31.13 -39.34
C ASP A 23 -0.37 -30.29 -38.26
N TYR A 24 -0.31 -28.98 -38.50
CA TYR A 24 0.04 -28.01 -37.45
C TYR A 24 -1.20 -27.81 -36.59
N GLU A 25 -1.36 -28.63 -35.56
CA GLU A 25 -2.34 -28.40 -34.52
C GLU A 25 -1.80 -27.29 -33.61
N TRP A 26 -2.39 -26.09 -33.71
CA TRP A 26 -2.08 -24.98 -32.81
C TRP A 26 -2.72 -25.26 -31.46
N ASP A 27 -2.01 -25.98 -30.60
CA ASP A 27 -2.36 -26.04 -29.20
C ASP A 27 -2.02 -24.67 -28.58
N TYR A 28 -3.04 -23.80 -28.50
CA TYR A 28 -2.93 -22.53 -27.79
C TYR A 28 -2.78 -22.83 -26.30
N ALA A 29 -1.55 -23.00 -25.83
CA ALA A 29 -1.27 -22.95 -24.40
C ALA A 29 -1.62 -21.53 -23.92
N VAL A 30 -2.75 -21.40 -23.22
CA VAL A 30 -3.09 -20.17 -22.49
C VAL A 30 -2.05 -20.02 -21.38
N ILE A 31 -1.01 -19.25 -21.65
CA ILE A 31 -0.11 -18.73 -20.62
C ILE A 31 -0.91 -17.75 -19.79
N ASN A 32 -1.48 -18.23 -18.68
CA ASN A 32 -2.05 -17.36 -17.67
C ASN A 32 -0.90 -16.51 -17.11
N PRO A 33 -0.90 -15.18 -17.29
CA PRO A 33 0.12 -14.34 -16.69
C PRO A 33 0.06 -14.54 -15.17
N THR A 34 1.21 -14.75 -14.54
CA THR A 34 1.33 -14.68 -13.09
C THR A 34 0.95 -13.26 -12.68
N LEU A 35 -0.23 -13.10 -12.10
CA LEU A 35 -0.63 -11.83 -11.50
C LEU A 35 0.13 -11.65 -10.21
N ILE A 36 0.70 -10.46 -10.01
CA ILE A 36 1.47 -10.10 -8.83
C ILE A 36 0.53 -9.32 -7.93
N PRO A 37 0.14 -9.86 -6.76
CA PRO A 37 -0.74 -9.15 -5.85
C PRO A 37 -0.14 -7.81 -5.42
N THR A 38 -0.98 -6.81 -5.24
CA THR A 38 -0.60 -5.49 -4.74
C THR A 38 -1.48 -5.09 -3.57
N VAL A 39 -0.95 -4.25 -2.70
CA VAL A 39 -1.70 -3.57 -1.64
C VAL A 39 -1.30 -2.11 -1.67
N THR A 40 -2.23 -1.21 -1.37
CA THR A 40 -2.02 0.23 -1.45
C THR A 40 -2.73 0.91 -0.30
N SER A 41 -2.00 1.76 0.43
CA SER A 41 -2.56 2.61 1.48
C SER A 41 -3.44 3.73 0.89
N SER A 42 -4.49 4.12 1.62
CA SER A 42 -5.48 5.09 1.14
C SER A 42 -6.28 5.72 2.26
N ASN A 43 -7.00 6.79 1.94
CA ASN A 43 -7.93 7.44 2.86
C ASN A 43 -9.34 6.83 2.82
N VAL A 44 -10.25 7.36 3.65
CA VAL A 44 -11.66 6.91 3.73
C VAL A 44 -12.41 6.91 2.39
N THR A 45 -12.01 7.75 1.43
CA THR A 45 -12.62 7.81 0.10
C THR A 45 -12.03 6.84 -0.92
N GLY A 46 -10.99 6.09 -0.54
CA GLY A 46 -10.26 5.16 -1.41
C GLY A 46 -9.26 5.86 -2.33
N VAL A 47 -8.85 7.08 -2.00
CA VAL A 47 -7.76 7.76 -2.71
C VAL A 47 -6.45 7.37 -2.05
N GLU A 48 -5.51 6.86 -2.86
CA GLU A 48 -4.14 6.53 -2.47
C GLU A 48 -3.45 7.71 -1.78
N THR A 49 -2.79 7.42 -0.65
CA THR A 49 -2.00 8.40 0.10
C THR A 49 -1.06 7.70 1.06
N ASP A 50 0.20 8.14 1.08
CA ASP A 50 1.25 7.55 1.94
C ASP A 50 1.55 8.42 3.17
N SER A 51 0.72 9.43 3.43
CA SER A 51 0.89 10.35 4.57
C SER A 51 -0.46 10.62 5.21
N PHE A 52 -0.51 10.41 6.52
CA PHE A 52 -1.71 10.53 7.35
C PHE A 52 -1.43 11.40 8.56
N ASP A 53 -2.37 12.28 8.91
CA ASP A 53 -2.35 12.96 10.19
C ASP A 53 -2.68 11.97 11.33
N LEU A 54 -2.17 12.21 12.53
CA LEU A 54 -2.42 11.31 13.68
C LEU A 54 -3.90 11.15 14.07
N SER A 55 -4.77 12.05 13.58
CA SER A 55 -6.21 12.01 13.78
C SER A 55 -7.00 11.39 12.62
N GLU A 56 -6.33 10.90 11.58
CA GLU A 56 -6.97 10.25 10.44
C GLU A 56 -6.97 8.73 10.61
N ASP A 57 -7.98 8.09 10.04
CA ASP A 57 -8.05 6.64 9.93
C ASP A 57 -7.31 6.20 8.67
N VAL A 58 -6.62 5.07 8.73
CA VAL A 58 -5.90 4.48 7.59
C VAL A 58 -6.77 3.40 6.95
N TYR A 59 -6.83 3.43 5.62
CA TYR A 59 -7.50 2.42 4.81
C TYR A 59 -6.53 1.79 3.83
N CYS A 60 -6.88 0.65 3.26
CA CYS A 60 -6.18 0.10 2.11
C CYS A 60 -7.13 -0.57 1.11
N TYR A 61 -6.66 -0.69 -0.12
CA TYR A 61 -7.23 -1.59 -1.13
C TYR A 61 -6.12 -2.47 -1.71
N ALA A 62 -6.53 -3.53 -2.40
CA ALA A 62 -5.59 -4.49 -2.99
C ALA A 62 -6.16 -5.11 -4.26
N GLU A 63 -5.26 -5.55 -5.13
CA GLU A 63 -5.60 -6.18 -6.41
C GLU A 63 -4.86 -7.51 -6.57
N ASP A 64 -5.33 -8.33 -7.51
CA ASP A 64 -4.69 -9.59 -7.92
C ASP A 64 -4.50 -10.64 -6.82
N LEU A 65 -5.21 -10.53 -5.71
CA LEU A 65 -5.23 -11.50 -4.61
C LEU A 65 -5.88 -12.85 -5.00
N PRO A 66 -5.75 -13.92 -4.20
CA PRO A 66 -6.56 -15.13 -4.38
C PRO A 66 -8.06 -14.80 -4.26
N ALA A 67 -8.87 -15.14 -5.26
CA ALA A 67 -10.31 -14.83 -5.26
C ALA A 67 -11.09 -15.59 -4.17
N ASN A 68 -12.11 -14.95 -3.58
CA ASN A 68 -13.02 -15.54 -2.59
C ASN A 68 -12.31 -16.16 -1.37
N ARG A 69 -11.18 -15.60 -0.96
CA ARG A 69 -10.31 -16.11 0.09
C ARG A 69 -10.37 -15.18 1.30
N TRP A 70 -10.34 -15.77 2.50
CA TRP A 70 -10.11 -15.02 3.73
C TRP A 70 -8.61 -14.75 3.86
N VAL A 71 -8.27 -13.49 4.12
CA VAL A 71 -6.91 -13.01 4.31
C VAL A 71 -6.88 -12.13 5.56
N ASP A 72 -5.71 -12.00 6.18
CA ASP A 72 -5.49 -11.09 7.30
C ASP A 72 -4.62 -9.93 6.84
N ILE A 73 -5.02 -8.71 7.15
CA ILE A 73 -4.28 -7.49 6.83
C ILE A 73 -3.58 -7.03 8.10
N TYR A 74 -2.28 -6.78 8.00
CA TYR A 74 -1.45 -6.31 9.10
C TYR A 74 -0.92 -4.92 8.77
N VAL A 75 -0.92 -4.04 9.77
CA VAL A 75 -0.06 -2.87 9.75
C VAL A 75 1.15 -3.19 10.61
N VAL A 76 2.35 -3.04 10.05
CA VAL A 76 3.60 -3.29 10.78
C VAL A 76 4.52 -2.07 10.75
N MET A 77 5.50 -2.03 11.66
CA MET A 77 6.62 -1.08 11.52
C MET A 77 7.33 -1.28 10.18
N ASN A 78 7.73 -0.18 9.53
CA ASN A 78 8.47 -0.23 8.27
C ASN A 78 9.66 -1.20 8.33
N ASN A 79 9.81 -2.02 7.31
CA ASN A 79 10.93 -2.92 7.15
C ASN A 79 11.43 -2.94 5.70
N ASP A 80 12.61 -2.37 5.46
CA ASP A 80 13.21 -2.37 4.11
C ASP A 80 13.89 -3.72 3.75
N THR A 81 13.77 -4.73 4.63
CA THR A 81 14.44 -6.03 4.51
C THR A 81 13.51 -7.19 4.86
N TRP A 82 12.58 -7.49 3.96
CA TRP A 82 11.65 -8.61 4.09
C TRP A 82 12.35 -9.95 3.86
N ALA A 83 12.16 -10.86 4.81
CA ALA A 83 12.71 -12.22 4.75
C ALA A 83 11.61 -13.24 5.03
N GLU A 84 11.65 -14.35 4.29
CA GLU A 84 10.69 -15.44 4.38
C GLU A 84 10.48 -15.89 5.82
N GLY A 85 9.21 -15.91 6.25
CA GLY A 85 8.80 -16.39 7.57
C GLY A 85 9.00 -15.38 8.70
N VAL A 86 9.26 -14.09 8.43
CA VAL A 86 9.27 -13.06 9.46
C VAL A 86 7.89 -12.95 10.12
N VAL A 87 7.86 -12.86 11.46
CA VAL A 87 6.61 -12.73 12.21
C VAL A 87 6.03 -11.34 12.01
N LEU A 88 4.75 -11.29 11.66
CA LEU A 88 3.99 -10.04 11.55
C LEU A 88 3.55 -9.62 12.95
N ASN A 89 4.07 -8.48 13.40
CA ASN A 89 3.66 -7.87 14.66
C ASN A 89 2.81 -6.66 14.32
N ASP A 90 1.50 -6.84 14.42
CA ASP A 90 0.56 -5.76 14.17
C ASP A 90 0.80 -4.60 15.16
N VAL A 91 0.83 -3.37 14.63
CA VAL A 91 1.01 -2.15 15.43
C VAL A 91 -0.24 -1.29 15.50
N SER A 92 -1.32 -1.69 14.83
CA SER A 92 -2.63 -1.06 14.94
C SER A 92 -3.43 -1.69 16.09
N ASP A 93 -4.76 -1.68 15.99
CA ASP A 93 -5.67 -2.26 16.99
C ASP A 93 -5.94 -3.77 16.73
N GLY A 94 -5.05 -4.42 15.98
CA GLY A 94 -5.12 -5.82 15.57
C GLY A 94 -5.39 -5.96 14.07
N SER A 95 -4.99 -7.11 13.51
CA SER A 95 -5.13 -7.39 12.08
C SER A 95 -6.60 -7.52 11.63
N GLU A 96 -6.91 -7.05 10.43
CA GLU A 96 -8.24 -7.17 9.83
C GLU A 96 -8.39 -8.44 8.99
N THR A 97 -9.33 -9.31 9.36
CA THR A 97 -9.69 -10.47 8.55
C THR A 97 -10.78 -10.11 7.54
N VAL A 98 -10.45 -10.10 6.25
CA VAL A 98 -11.36 -9.71 5.16
C VAL A 98 -11.45 -10.81 4.11
N LYS A 99 -12.60 -10.89 3.45
CA LYS A 99 -12.80 -11.79 2.31
C LYS A 99 -12.57 -11.06 0.99
N THR A 100 -11.66 -11.56 0.18
CA THR A 100 -11.41 -11.04 -1.17
C THR A 100 -12.59 -11.30 -2.10
N GLN A 101 -12.73 -10.44 -3.10
CA GLN A 101 -13.82 -10.49 -4.06
C GLN A 101 -13.58 -11.54 -5.17
N PRO A 102 -14.62 -11.93 -5.94
CA PRO A 102 -14.46 -12.84 -7.07
C PRO A 102 -13.54 -12.32 -8.17
N ASP A 103 -13.40 -11.02 -8.30
CA ASP A 103 -12.52 -10.33 -9.24
C ASP A 103 -11.09 -10.16 -8.72
N ARG A 104 -10.74 -10.79 -7.58
CA ARG A 104 -9.42 -10.75 -6.95
C ARG A 104 -9.05 -9.41 -6.31
N SER A 105 -10.03 -8.52 -6.12
CA SER A 105 -9.84 -7.26 -5.41
C SER A 105 -10.15 -7.36 -3.91
N LEU A 106 -9.62 -6.41 -3.16
CA LEU A 106 -10.05 -6.03 -1.82
C LEU A 106 -10.58 -4.59 -1.88
N GLN A 107 -11.80 -4.38 -1.38
CA GLN A 107 -12.39 -3.04 -1.32
C GLN A 107 -11.67 -2.18 -0.29
N ASN A 108 -11.82 -0.86 -0.42
CA ASN A 108 -11.27 0.08 0.56
C ASN A 108 -11.70 -0.28 1.98
N THR A 109 -10.76 -0.81 2.77
CA THR A 109 -10.99 -1.39 4.10
C THR A 109 -10.22 -0.56 5.10
N GLN A 110 -10.87 -0.15 6.19
CA GLN A 110 -10.19 0.51 7.31
C GLN A 110 -9.29 -0.50 8.01
N ILE A 111 -8.01 -0.15 8.20
CA ILE A 111 -6.98 -1.02 8.80
C ILE A 111 -6.33 -0.42 10.04
N TRP A 112 -6.64 0.84 10.34
CA TRP A 112 -6.22 1.49 11.58
C TRP A 112 -7.18 2.64 11.90
N GLU A 113 -7.90 2.52 13.02
CA GLU A 113 -8.68 3.63 13.57
C GLU A 113 -7.75 4.67 14.23
N SER A 114 -8.03 5.94 14.04
CA SER A 114 -7.38 7.01 14.79
C SER A 114 -7.57 6.81 16.30
N THR A 115 -6.62 7.13 17.19
CA THR A 115 -5.44 8.00 17.04
C THR A 115 -4.18 7.22 16.67
N LEU A 116 -3.55 7.57 15.54
CA LEU A 116 -2.36 6.89 15.06
C LEU A 116 -1.15 7.21 15.94
N MET A 117 -0.24 6.24 16.04
CA MET A 117 1.09 6.48 16.57
C MET A 117 1.96 7.10 15.48
N GLN A 118 2.79 8.09 15.83
CA GLN A 118 3.72 8.66 14.86
C GLN A 118 4.77 7.63 14.46
N GLY A 119 4.98 7.45 13.15
CA GLY A 119 5.95 6.49 12.64
C GLY A 119 5.86 6.26 11.13
N SER A 120 6.64 5.30 10.68
CA SER A 120 6.69 4.80 9.31
C SER A 120 6.29 3.33 9.34
N TYR A 121 5.42 2.92 8.42
CA TYR A 121 4.71 1.66 8.47
C TYR A 121 4.63 1.01 7.08
N ASP A 122 4.44 -0.30 7.07
CA ASP A 122 4.08 -1.08 5.89
C ASP A 122 2.76 -1.80 6.13
N ILE A 123 2.02 -2.03 5.04
CA ILE A 123 0.83 -2.89 5.05
C ILE A 123 1.20 -4.22 4.43
N VAL A 124 0.81 -5.32 5.08
CA VAL A 124 1.04 -6.69 4.61
C VAL A 124 -0.28 -7.45 4.57
N ILE A 125 -0.55 -8.17 3.48
CA ILE A 125 -1.69 -9.09 3.43
C ILE A 125 -1.18 -10.53 3.57
N ASP A 126 -1.42 -11.13 4.73
CA ASP A 126 -1.19 -12.55 4.98
C ASP A 126 -2.32 -13.36 4.33
N THR A 127 -2.01 -13.93 3.17
CA THR A 127 -2.97 -14.65 2.32
C THR A 127 -3.26 -16.06 2.83
N ASN A 128 -2.41 -16.56 3.72
CA ASN A 128 -2.49 -17.92 4.24
C ASN A 128 -2.80 -18.00 5.74
N GLN A 129 -2.89 -16.84 6.41
CA GLN A 129 -3.32 -16.64 7.80
C GLN A 129 -2.44 -17.38 8.81
N ASN A 130 -1.12 -17.31 8.63
CA ASN A 130 -0.15 -17.95 9.53
C ASN A 130 0.58 -16.96 10.46
N GLY A 131 0.31 -15.65 10.36
CA GLY A 131 0.92 -14.59 11.15
C GLY A 131 2.37 -14.29 10.78
N LYS A 132 2.80 -14.68 9.58
CA LYS A 132 4.16 -14.48 9.06
C LYS A 132 4.08 -14.05 7.60
N TRP A 133 5.06 -13.26 7.20
CA TRP A 133 5.21 -12.93 5.79
C TRP A 133 5.80 -14.10 5.01
N ASN A 134 5.20 -14.41 3.87
CA ASN A 134 5.68 -15.39 2.91
C ASN A 134 5.92 -14.76 1.52
N GLU A 135 6.85 -15.34 0.77
CA GLU A 135 7.17 -14.92 -0.59
C GLU A 135 5.92 -14.98 -1.48
N GLY A 136 5.62 -13.85 -2.11
CA GLY A 136 4.42 -13.67 -2.95
C GLY A 136 3.23 -13.02 -2.23
N GLU A 137 3.33 -12.78 -0.93
CA GLU A 137 2.35 -11.97 -0.20
C GLU A 137 2.61 -10.49 -0.42
N PRO A 138 1.56 -9.70 -0.74
CA PRO A 138 1.75 -8.31 -1.10
C PRO A 138 2.12 -7.49 0.13
N ILE A 139 3.05 -6.58 -0.12
CA ILE A 139 3.46 -5.52 0.80
C ILE A 139 3.35 -4.19 0.07
N ASP A 140 2.97 -3.15 0.80
CA ASP A 140 2.72 -1.81 0.25
C ASP A 140 3.98 -1.23 -0.40
N SER A 141 5.13 -1.40 0.27
CA SER A 141 6.44 -1.10 -0.31
C SER A 141 7.51 -2.13 0.10
N TRP A 142 8.45 -2.38 -0.82
CA TRP A 142 9.52 -3.38 -0.66
C TRP A 142 10.84 -2.83 -0.13
N ALA A 143 11.12 -1.56 -0.41
CA ALA A 143 12.45 -0.97 -0.23
C ALA A 143 12.40 0.44 0.38
N THR A 144 11.21 0.91 0.69
CA THR A 144 10.93 2.19 1.32
C THR A 144 9.76 2.03 2.27
N THR A 145 9.47 3.07 3.03
CA THR A 145 8.20 3.22 3.73
C THR A 145 7.00 3.01 2.81
N GLY A 146 6.03 2.20 3.26
CA GLY A 146 4.66 2.17 2.72
C GLY A 146 3.93 3.48 3.00
N PHE A 147 3.66 3.80 4.28
CA PHE A 147 3.07 5.08 4.67
C PHE A 147 3.62 5.66 5.99
N GLU A 148 3.41 6.97 6.20
CA GLU A 148 3.82 7.69 7.40
C GLU A 148 2.64 8.31 8.14
N ALA A 149 2.60 8.13 9.46
CA ALA A 149 1.72 8.88 10.34
C ALA A 149 2.50 10.06 10.93
N VAL A 150 2.10 11.28 10.57
CA VAL A 150 2.80 12.52 10.92
C VAL A 150 1.95 13.43 11.82
N PRO A 151 2.55 14.17 12.77
CA PRO A 151 1.81 15.15 13.55
C PRO A 151 1.32 16.31 12.68
N GLU A 152 0.08 16.76 12.91
CA GLU A 152 -0.41 17.99 12.31
C GLU A 152 0.48 19.18 12.72
N PHE A 153 1.24 19.74 11.78
CA PHE A 153 1.92 21.01 12.03
C PHE A 153 0.90 22.13 11.88
N THR A 154 0.64 22.88 12.97
CA THR A 154 -0.17 24.10 12.93
C THR A 154 0.55 25.19 12.13
N THR A 155 0.55 25.08 10.80
CA THR A 155 1.25 25.98 9.86
C THR A 155 0.77 27.43 9.99
N ILE A 156 -0.40 27.66 10.60
CA ILE A 156 -0.98 28.98 10.85
C ILE A 156 -0.39 29.67 12.08
N ALA A 157 0.13 28.93 13.08
CA ALA A 157 0.62 29.53 14.32
C ALA A 157 1.91 30.35 14.11
N ILE A 158 2.78 29.93 13.19
CA ILE A 158 4.07 30.57 12.93
C ILE A 158 3.89 31.96 12.28
N PRO A 159 3.11 32.14 11.19
CA PRO A 159 2.84 33.46 10.63
C PRO A 159 2.13 34.39 11.63
N VAL A 160 1.17 33.88 12.40
CA VAL A 160 0.40 34.69 13.36
C VAL A 160 1.28 35.15 14.52
N ALA A 161 2.08 34.27 15.11
CA ALA A 161 3.03 34.63 16.16
C ALA A 161 4.09 35.63 15.67
N ALA A 162 4.56 35.50 14.43
CA ALA A 162 5.49 36.45 13.84
C ALA A 162 4.84 37.84 13.65
N ILE A 163 3.61 37.90 13.14
CA ILE A 163 2.86 39.15 12.97
C ILE A 163 2.58 39.80 14.34
N LEU A 164 2.11 39.02 15.33
CA LEU A 164 1.86 39.52 16.69
C LEU A 164 3.16 39.99 17.37
N GLY A 165 4.26 39.25 17.19
CA GLY A 165 5.58 39.63 17.68
C GLY A 165 6.08 40.94 17.07
N LEU A 166 5.90 41.13 15.76
CA LEU A 166 6.19 42.39 15.06
C LEU A 166 5.34 43.55 15.61
N LEU A 167 4.03 43.37 15.73
CA LEU A 167 3.13 44.41 16.26
C LEU A 167 3.50 44.82 17.69
N PHE A 168 3.77 43.85 18.56
CA PHE A 168 4.20 44.11 19.93
C PHE A 168 5.55 44.85 19.99
N PHE A 169 6.51 44.44 19.16
CA PHE A 169 7.82 45.09 19.07
C PHE A 169 7.72 46.55 18.61
N PHE A 170 6.92 46.83 17.57
CA PHE A 170 6.69 48.19 17.09
C PHE A 170 5.96 49.07 18.12
N ASN A 171 4.93 48.54 18.78
CA ASN A 171 4.22 49.26 19.84
C ASN A 171 5.13 49.57 21.04
N ARG A 172 6.00 48.64 21.44
CA ARG A 172 6.96 48.86 22.55
C ARG A 172 8.03 49.89 22.19
N ARG A 173 8.47 49.96 20.92
CA ARG A 173 9.40 51.00 20.44
C ARG A 173 8.77 52.40 20.48
N LYS A 174 7.47 52.51 20.15
CA LYS A 174 6.75 53.78 20.13
C LYS A 174 6.59 54.37 21.55
N GLN A 175 6.33 53.50 22.55
CA GLN A 175 6.18 53.89 23.95
C GLN A 175 7.49 54.28 24.66
N ARG A 176 8.66 53.95 24.09
CA ARG A 176 9.98 54.35 24.65
C ARG A 176 10.48 55.72 24.17
N LYS A 177 9.76 56.36 23.25
CA LYS A 177 10.11 57.67 22.68
C LYS A 177 9.15 58.79 23.08
N ALA A 178 8.22 58.51 24.00
CA ALA A 178 7.37 59.48 24.68
C ALA A 178 7.83 59.58 26.14
#